data_AF-A0A9E0V9Z7-F1
#
_entry.id   AF-A0A9E0V9Z7-F1
#
_cell.length_a   1.000
_cell.length_b   1.000
_cell.length_c   1.000
_cell.angle_alpha   90.00
_cell.angle_beta   90.00
_cell.angle_gamma   90.00
#
_symmetry.space_group_name_H-M   'P 1'
#
loop_
_entity.id
_entity.type
_entity.pdbx_description
1 polymer ?
#
loop_
_entity_poly.entity_id
_entity_poly.type
_entity_poly.pdbx_seq_one_letter_code
_entity_poly.pdbx_strand_id
1 'polypeptide(L)'
;GDTWTEITKNKGLPAGVIGKIGLAVSPVDPNRVWAMVEAKDAGLYRSDDGGETWQRTTSDPRLLQRPWYYFRVYADPQNADAVYVLNVQFHKSIDGGRTFTTINTPHSDNHDLWI
;
A
#
# COMPACT_ATOMS: atom_id res chain seq x y z
N GLY A 1 -23.00 -1.75 -2.37
CA GLY A 1 -22.97 -1.37 -0.94
C GLY A 1 -23.84 -0.15 -0.80
N ASP A 2 -24.70 -0.14 0.21
CA ASP A 2 -25.75 0.87 0.35
C ASP A 2 -25.31 2.05 1.22
N THR A 3 -24.26 1.87 2.03
CA THR A 3 -23.67 2.89 2.91
C THR A 3 -22.14 2.77 2.96
N TRP A 4 -21.49 3.87 3.32
CA TRP A 4 -20.03 3.97 3.43
C TRP A 4 -19.63 4.75 4.67
N THR A 5 -18.56 4.30 5.32
CA THR A 5 -17.93 4.98 6.46
C THR A 5 -16.59 5.53 6.02
N GLU A 6 -16.33 6.81 6.31
CA GLU A 6 -15.01 7.41 6.10
C GLU A 6 -14.04 6.89 7.17
N ILE A 7 -13.00 6.16 6.74
CA ILE A 7 -11.98 5.58 7.63
C ILE A 7 -10.63 6.29 7.57
N THR A 8 -10.47 7.31 6.74
CA THR A 8 -9.21 8.08 6.58
C THR A 8 -8.78 8.80 7.85
N LYS A 9 -9.70 8.98 8.81
CA LYS A 9 -9.47 9.60 10.13
C LYS A 9 -9.19 8.58 11.24
N ASN A 10 -9.18 7.29 10.91
CA ASN A 10 -8.93 6.24 11.89
C ASN A 10 -7.51 6.30 12.44
N LYS A 11 -7.33 5.75 13.64
CA LYS A 11 -6.07 5.79 14.37
C LYS A 11 -4.95 5.19 13.53
N GLY A 12 -3.86 5.95 13.39
CA GLY A 12 -2.62 5.51 12.76
C GLY A 12 -2.44 5.90 11.29
N LEU A 13 -3.49 6.36 10.63
CA LEU A 13 -3.38 7.05 9.33
C LEU A 13 -2.84 8.48 9.51
N PRO A 14 -2.24 9.07 8.45
CA PRO A 14 -1.69 10.42 8.54
C PRO A 14 -2.82 11.45 8.69
N ALA A 15 -2.53 12.55 9.38
CA ALA A 15 -3.46 13.67 9.53
C ALA A 15 -3.26 14.73 8.43
N GLY A 16 -4.26 15.59 8.26
CA GLY A 16 -4.20 16.72 7.33
C GLY A 16 -4.72 16.39 5.94
N VAL A 17 -4.08 16.95 4.91
CA VAL A 17 -4.49 16.74 3.52
C VAL A 17 -4.06 15.36 3.06
N ILE A 18 -5.04 14.57 2.61
CA ILE A 18 -4.85 13.24 2.05
C ILE A 18 -5.00 13.32 0.54
N GLY A 19 -3.98 12.85 -0.18
CA GLY A 19 -3.96 12.75 -1.63
C GLY A 19 -4.42 11.36 -2.10
N LYS A 20 -3.80 10.87 -3.17
CA LYS A 20 -4.15 9.55 -3.72
C LYS A 20 -3.88 8.44 -2.71
N ILE A 21 -4.81 7.48 -2.65
CA ILE A 21 -4.66 6.23 -1.91
C ILE A 21 -4.66 5.07 -2.91
N GLY A 22 -3.59 4.28 -2.89
CA GLY A 22 -3.59 2.93 -3.46
C GLY A 22 -3.97 1.94 -2.37
N LEU A 23 -4.94 1.06 -2.60
CA LEU A 23 -5.46 0.12 -1.59
C LEU A 23 -5.39 -1.31 -2.10
N ALA A 24 -5.00 -2.26 -1.24
CA ALA A 24 -5.10 -3.68 -1.49
C ALA A 24 -5.60 -4.40 -0.23
N VAL A 25 -6.62 -5.24 -0.41
CA VAL A 25 -7.07 -6.20 0.61
C VAL A 25 -6.40 -7.54 0.32
N SER A 26 -5.88 -8.20 1.34
CA SER A 26 -5.30 -9.53 1.19
C SER A 26 -6.41 -10.54 0.83
N PRO A 27 -6.26 -11.32 -0.25
CA PRO A 27 -7.20 -12.40 -0.57
C PRO A 27 -7.03 -13.60 0.37
N VAL A 28 -5.92 -13.68 1.11
CA VAL A 28 -5.63 -14.76 2.07
C VAL A 28 -6.14 -14.43 3.48
N ASP A 29 -6.20 -13.14 3.82
CA ASP A 29 -6.67 -12.64 5.11
C ASP A 29 -7.45 -11.33 4.91
N PRO A 30 -8.80 -11.37 4.86
CA PRO A 30 -9.62 -10.19 4.59
C PRO A 30 -9.47 -9.05 5.60
N ASN A 31 -8.95 -9.30 6.80
CA ASN A 31 -8.69 -8.25 7.79
C ASN A 31 -7.39 -7.49 7.48
N ARG A 32 -6.51 -8.06 6.66
CA ARG A 32 -5.27 -7.42 6.27
C ARG A 32 -5.47 -6.52 5.06
N VAL A 33 -5.22 -5.24 5.28
CA VAL A 33 -5.35 -4.21 4.25
C VAL A 33 -4.08 -3.37 4.20
N TRP A 34 -3.58 -3.10 2.99
CA TRP A 34 -2.51 -2.13 2.78
C TRP A 34 -3.03 -0.88 2.08
N ALA A 35 -2.51 0.26 2.48
CA ALA A 35 -2.80 1.56 1.88
C ALA A 35 -1.50 2.33 1.62
N MET A 36 -1.21 2.61 0.35
CA MET A 36 -0.22 3.63 -0.05
C MET A 36 -0.89 4.99 0.04
N VAL A 37 -0.49 5.84 0.97
CA VAL A 37 -1.19 7.10 1.28
C VAL A 37 -0.30 8.30 0.96
N GLU A 38 -0.75 9.16 0.05
CA GLU A 38 -0.12 10.45 -0.20
C GLU A 38 -0.53 11.43 0.90
N ALA A 39 0.44 11.91 1.68
CA ALA A 39 0.24 12.87 2.76
C ALA A 39 1.58 13.52 3.13
N LYS A 40 1.58 14.45 4.09
CA LYS A 40 2.82 14.95 4.69
C LYS A 40 3.68 13.80 5.25
N ASP A 41 3.03 12.82 5.87
CA ASP A 41 3.64 11.59 6.37
C ASP A 41 3.44 10.40 5.41
N ALA A 42 3.63 10.61 4.10
CA ALA A 42 3.35 9.60 3.07
C ALA A 42 4.04 8.24 3.29
N GLY A 43 3.36 7.15 3.04
CA GLY A 43 3.91 5.82 3.33
C GLY A 43 3.01 4.69 2.90
N LEU A 44 3.51 3.48 3.09
CA LEU A 44 2.68 2.29 3.13
C LEU A 44 2.17 2.12 4.56
N TYR A 45 0.86 2.00 4.69
CA TYR A 45 0.17 1.69 5.91
C TYR A 45 -0.44 0.31 5.81
N ARG A 46 -0.53 -0.38 6.94
CA ARG A 46 -1.20 -1.67 7.06
C ARG A 46 -2.22 -1.63 8.19
N SER A 47 -3.37 -2.22 7.97
CA SER A 47 -4.33 -2.63 8.99
C SER A 47 -4.36 -4.16 9.06
N ASP A 48 -4.55 -4.68 10.26
CA ASP A 48 -4.76 -6.12 10.53
C ASP A 48 -6.17 -6.37 11.12
N ASP A 49 -7.06 -5.37 11.06
CA ASP A 49 -8.41 -5.34 11.64
C ASP A 49 -9.45 -4.73 10.68
N GLY A 50 -9.25 -4.90 9.37
CA GLY A 50 -10.21 -4.48 8.35
C GLY A 50 -10.31 -2.95 8.14
N GLY A 51 -9.34 -2.19 8.67
CA GLY A 51 -9.24 -0.75 8.53
C GLY A 51 -9.64 0.05 9.77
N GLU A 52 -9.92 -0.60 10.90
CA GLU A 52 -10.22 0.07 12.16
C GLU A 52 -9.00 0.79 12.75
N THR A 53 -7.83 0.14 12.73
CA THR A 53 -6.55 0.73 13.11
C THR A 53 -5.46 0.47 12.07
N TRP A 54 -4.54 1.41 11.97
CA TRP A 54 -3.48 1.41 10.97
C TRP A 54 -2.12 1.60 11.62
N GLN A 55 -1.10 1.10 10.95
CA GLN A 55 0.30 1.35 11.27
C GLN A 55 1.07 1.67 9.99
N ARG A 56 1.93 2.69 10.04
CA ARG A 56 2.86 2.98 8.94
C ARG A 56 3.96 1.92 8.94
N THR A 57 3.97 1.04 7.95
CA THR A 57 4.94 -0.04 7.87
C THR A 57 6.25 0.41 7.26
N THR A 58 6.20 1.38 6.34
CA THR A 58 7.40 2.00 5.77
C THR A 58 7.16 3.43 5.25
N SER A 59 8.25 4.19 5.21
CA SER A 59 8.36 5.51 4.58
C SER A 59 9.44 5.54 3.50
N ASP A 60 9.77 4.38 2.93
CA ASP A 60 10.82 4.23 1.93
C ASP A 60 10.55 5.15 0.72
N PRO A 61 11.44 6.12 0.42
CA PRO A 61 11.23 7.09 -0.66
C PRO A 61 11.14 6.44 -2.04
N ARG A 62 11.67 5.22 -2.22
CA ARG A 62 11.53 4.45 -3.48
C ARG A 62 10.07 4.17 -3.84
N LEU A 63 9.20 4.07 -2.83
CA LEU A 63 7.78 3.80 -3.03
C LEU A 63 6.94 5.08 -3.21
N LEU A 64 7.51 6.25 -2.93
CA LEU A 64 6.75 7.50 -2.75
C LEU A 64 6.80 8.44 -3.97
N GLN A 65 7.37 8.01 -5.08
CA GLN A 65 7.55 8.86 -6.25
C GLN A 65 6.20 9.10 -6.94
N ARG A 66 5.97 10.35 -7.37
CA ARG A 66 4.78 10.82 -8.13
C ARG A 66 3.48 10.13 -7.72
N PRO A 67 3.00 10.32 -6.48
CA PRO A 67 1.90 9.53 -5.92
C PRO A 67 0.66 9.46 -6.79
N TRP A 68 0.25 10.62 -7.36
CA TRP A 68 -0.85 10.76 -8.31
C TRP A 68 -0.77 9.77 -9.49
N TYR A 69 0.44 9.38 -9.91
CA TYR A 69 0.68 8.48 -11.02
C TYR A 69 0.88 7.03 -10.54
N TYR A 70 1.79 6.78 -9.60
CA TYR A 70 2.29 5.42 -9.35
C TYR A 70 1.67 4.63 -8.21
N PHE A 71 1.06 5.23 -7.18
CA PHE A 71 0.63 4.51 -5.95
C PHE A 71 -0.31 3.32 -6.23
N ARG A 72 0.29 2.17 -6.51
CA ARG A 72 -0.31 0.91 -6.93
C ARG A 72 0.25 -0.14 -5.98
N VAL A 73 -0.66 -0.80 -5.27
CA VAL A 73 -0.33 -1.81 -4.28
C VAL A 73 -1.17 -3.04 -4.59
N TYR A 74 -0.55 -4.22 -4.51
CA TYR A 74 -1.20 -5.50 -4.76
C TYR A 74 -0.81 -6.47 -3.65
N ALA A 75 -1.80 -7.15 -3.08
CA ALA A 75 -1.58 -8.21 -2.11
C ALA A 75 -1.25 -9.52 -2.82
N ASP A 76 -0.34 -10.31 -2.26
CA ASP A 76 -0.03 -11.63 -2.80
C ASP A 76 -1.19 -12.61 -2.57
N PRO A 77 -1.56 -13.43 -3.57
CA PRO A 77 -2.70 -14.34 -3.48
C PRO A 77 -2.46 -15.56 -2.56
N GLN A 78 -1.23 -15.79 -2.13
CA GLN A 78 -0.85 -17.00 -1.39
C GLN A 78 -0.14 -16.71 -0.06
N ASN A 79 0.38 -15.49 0.12
CA ASN A 79 1.07 -15.10 1.36
C ASN A 79 0.49 -13.80 1.94
N ALA A 80 -0.15 -13.91 3.10
CA ALA A 80 -0.75 -12.77 3.78
C ALA A 80 0.25 -11.68 4.20
N ASP A 81 1.55 -11.94 4.30
CA ASP A 81 2.57 -10.91 4.60
C ASP A 81 3.24 -10.33 3.33
N ALA A 82 2.95 -10.89 2.15
CA ALA A 82 3.57 -10.43 0.92
C ALA A 82 2.72 -9.37 0.21
N VAL A 83 3.40 -8.29 -0.19
CA VAL A 83 2.78 -7.16 -0.87
C VAL A 83 3.73 -6.60 -1.92
N TYR A 84 3.14 -6.21 -3.04
CA TYR A 84 3.81 -5.63 -4.18
C TYR A 84 3.47 -4.16 -4.26
N VAL A 85 4.47 -3.33 -4.55
CA VAL A 85 4.28 -1.90 -4.83
C VAL A 85 4.89 -1.60 -6.18
N LEU A 86 4.05 -1.10 -7.08
CA LEU A 86 4.46 -0.69 -8.41
C LEU A 86 4.74 0.81 -8.37
N ASN A 87 5.93 1.18 -8.84
CA ASN A 87 6.36 2.56 -8.98
C ASN A 87 7.21 2.71 -10.24
N VAL A 88 8.09 3.72 -10.31
CA VAL A 88 9.21 3.74 -11.25
C VAL A 88 9.93 2.37 -11.20
N GLN A 89 10.19 1.86 -10.00
CA GLN A 89 10.65 0.49 -9.85
C GLN A 89 9.54 -0.42 -9.33
N PHE A 90 9.67 -1.71 -9.64
CA PHE A 90 8.79 -2.74 -9.12
C PHE A 90 9.36 -3.26 -7.80
N HIS A 91 8.58 -3.27 -6.72
CA HIS A 91 9.04 -3.67 -5.40
C HIS A 91 8.16 -4.76 -4.81
N LYS A 92 8.79 -5.68 -4.07
CA LYS A 92 8.12 -6.72 -3.29
C LYS A 92 8.59 -6.69 -1.84
N SER A 93 7.65 -6.85 -0.93
CA SER A 93 7.87 -7.16 0.48
C SER A 93 7.30 -8.54 0.80
N ILE A 94 7.90 -9.22 1.77
CA ILE A 94 7.43 -10.50 2.33
C ILE A 94 7.28 -10.45 3.86
N ASP A 95 7.38 -9.26 4.45
CA ASP A 95 7.40 -9.03 5.90
C ASP A 95 6.31 -8.05 6.35
N GLY A 96 5.21 -8.00 5.59
CA GLY A 96 4.06 -7.16 5.85
C GLY A 96 4.22 -5.72 5.35
N GLY A 97 5.17 -5.44 4.47
CA GLY A 97 5.43 -4.11 3.93
C GLY A 97 6.42 -3.28 4.75
N ARG A 98 7.30 -3.92 5.54
CA ARG A 98 8.33 -3.22 6.33
C ARG A 98 9.59 -3.00 5.51
N THR A 99 10.05 -4.03 4.81
CA THR A 99 11.21 -3.98 3.92
C THR A 99 10.86 -4.40 2.50
N PHE A 100 11.58 -3.84 1.52
CA PHE A 100 11.30 -4.04 0.10
C PHE A 100 12.56 -4.36 -0.68
N THR A 101 12.46 -5.39 -1.52
CA THR A 101 13.41 -5.72 -2.57
C THR A 101 12.89 -5.23 -3.91
N THR A 102 13.77 -4.63 -4.72
CA THR A 102 13.45 -4.23 -6.09
C THR A 102 13.52 -5.44 -7.02
N ILE A 103 12.51 -5.61 -7.85
CA ILE A 103 12.45 -6.59 -8.93
C ILE A 103 12.79 -5.85 -10.22
N ASN A 104 13.78 -6.37 -10.96
CA ASN A 104 14.14 -5.80 -12.25
C ASN A 104 13.06 -6.11 -13.29
N THR A 105 12.62 -5.07 -13.98
CA THR A 105 11.65 -5.13 -15.08
C THR A 105 12.30 -4.63 -16.37
N PRO A 106 11.81 -5.04 -17.56
CA PRO A 106 12.37 -4.57 -18.83
C PRO A 106 12.23 -3.05 -19.07
N HIS A 107 11.27 -2.41 -18.39
CA HIS A 107 11.05 -0.96 -18.42
C HIS A 107 11.26 -0.34 -17.04
N SER A 108 11.46 0.99 -17.01
CA SER A 108 11.78 1.78 -15.82
C SER A 108 10.57 2.32 -15.06
N ASP A 109 9.34 1.90 -15.38
CA ASP A 109 8.13 2.19 -14.62
C ASP A 109 7.07 1.12 -14.84
N ASN A 110 6.24 0.89 -13.82
CA ASN A 110 5.30 -0.21 -13.75
C ASN A 110 3.94 0.29 -13.26
N HIS A 111 2.86 -0.16 -13.92
CA HIS A 111 1.52 0.41 -13.73
C HIS A 111 0.44 -0.59 -13.35
N ASP A 112 0.63 -1.85 -13.74
CA ASP A 112 -0.30 -2.92 -13.46
C ASP A 112 0.44 -4.23 -13.22
N LEU A 113 -0.16 -5.10 -12.43
CA LEU A 113 0.37 -6.40 -12.07
C LEU A 113 -0.74 -7.43 -12.17
N TRP A 114 -0.52 -8.44 -13.02
CA TRP A 114 -1.37 -9.62 -13.08
C TRP A 114 -0.73 -10.74 -12.24
N ILE A 115 -1.43 -11.13 -11.18
CA ILE A 115 -1.04 -12.14 -10.19
C ILE A 115 -2.26 -12.95 -9.74
#